data_AF-A0A016TX46-F1
#
_entry.id   AF-A0A016TX46-F1
#
_cell.length_a   1.000
_cell.length_b   1.000
_cell.length_c   1.000
_cell.angle_alpha   90.00
_cell.angle_beta   90.00
_cell.angle_gamma   90.00
#
_symmetry.space_group_name_H-M   'P 1'
#
loop_
_entity.id
_entity.type
_entity.pdbx_description
1 polymer ?
#
loop_
_entity_poly.entity_id
_entity_poly.type
_entity_poly.pdbx_seq_one_letter_code
_entity_poly.pdbx_strand_id
1 'polypeptide(L)'
;MWILASLAVTAIAAKLKTAEEFLAQPIEKHVEQLSGQAFVDYINERQSFFTAEYSPEAEAFVKARIMDPSFLVKPKKEEVLTAVYGEDPPESFDARTHWPECKSIGTIRDQSACGSCWAVSSAGAMSDEICVQSNGTKKVMISDTDILSCCGTECGDGCHGGWPMEAYRWMERDGVVTGGKYRQKDACKPYAFYPCGYHKHEPYYGRCPFRWPTPTCRKRCQRKYKTSYEEDKYFVNLNIRILLRKYNGFRKRGELPQMGRGFRKRCSSM
;
A
#
# COMPACT_ATOMS: atom_id res chain seq x y z
N MET A 1 68.77 13.58 -12.90
CA MET A 1 67.85 12.60 -13.51
C MET A 1 66.79 12.26 -12.48
N TRP A 2 65.67 12.96 -12.46
CA TRP A 2 64.54 12.69 -11.56
C TRP A 2 63.40 12.16 -12.42
N ILE A 3 63.06 10.89 -12.25
CA ILE A 3 61.91 10.27 -12.93
C ILE A 3 60.70 10.53 -12.04
N LEU A 4 59.89 11.53 -12.41
CA LEU A 4 58.56 11.71 -11.85
C LEU A 4 57.65 10.63 -12.45
N ALA A 5 57.42 9.55 -11.71
CA ALA A 5 56.38 8.59 -12.02
C ALA A 5 55.02 9.19 -11.64
N SER A 6 54.29 9.74 -12.61
CA SER A 6 52.91 10.16 -12.45
C SER A 6 52.01 8.93 -12.33
N LEU A 7 51.59 8.58 -11.11
CA LEU A 7 50.49 7.66 -10.86
C LEU A 7 49.18 8.35 -11.25
N ALA A 8 48.74 8.14 -12.49
CA ALA A 8 47.40 8.49 -12.92
C ALA A 8 46.42 7.49 -12.30
N VAL A 9 45.79 7.86 -11.17
CA VAL A 9 44.63 7.15 -10.66
C VAL A 9 43.45 7.54 -11.55
N THR A 10 43.17 6.73 -12.57
CA THR A 10 41.93 6.85 -13.33
C THR A 10 40.78 6.41 -12.43
N ALA A 11 40.06 7.36 -11.86
CA ALA A 11 38.74 7.11 -11.32
C ALA A 11 37.85 6.72 -12.51
N ILE A 12 37.70 5.42 -12.75
CA ILE A 12 36.67 4.91 -13.65
C ILE A 12 35.35 5.19 -12.95
N ALA A 13 34.77 6.35 -13.23
CA ALA A 13 33.36 6.59 -12.94
C ALA A 13 32.60 5.54 -13.73
N ALA A 14 32.19 4.45 -13.08
CA ALA A 14 31.36 3.44 -13.68
C ALA A 14 30.13 4.14 -14.24
N LYS A 15 30.01 4.17 -15.57
CA LYS A 15 28.87 4.76 -16.26
C LYS A 15 27.64 4.01 -15.76
N LEU A 16 26.76 4.69 -15.04
CA LEU A 16 25.49 4.12 -14.58
C LEU A 16 24.73 3.64 -15.81
N LYS A 17 24.62 2.32 -15.96
CA LYS A 17 23.83 1.72 -17.04
C LYS A 17 22.37 2.09 -16.83
N THR A 18 21.67 2.40 -17.91
CA THR A 18 20.22 2.61 -17.83
C THR A 18 19.53 1.30 -17.42
N ALA A 19 18.31 1.36 -16.89
CA ALA A 19 17.55 0.15 -16.56
C ALA A 19 17.38 -0.75 -17.79
N GLU A 20 17.23 -0.18 -18.98
CA GLU A 20 17.11 -0.89 -20.25
C GLU A 20 18.41 -1.60 -20.65
N GLU A 21 19.56 -0.94 -20.52
CA GLU A 21 20.89 -1.54 -20.76
C GLU A 21 21.22 -2.65 -19.75
N PHE A 22 20.72 -2.53 -18.52
CA PHE A 22 20.82 -3.59 -17.52
C PHE A 22 19.95 -4.79 -17.90
N LEU A 23 18.68 -4.57 -18.23
CA LEU A 23 17.74 -5.62 -18.60
C LEU A 23 18.10 -6.35 -19.91
N ALA A 24 18.81 -5.69 -20.83
CA ALA A 24 19.25 -6.28 -22.08
C ALA A 24 20.45 -7.23 -21.93
N GLN A 25 21.12 -7.26 -20.77
CA GLN A 25 22.26 -8.14 -20.56
C GLN A 25 21.83 -9.60 -20.45
N PRO A 26 22.49 -10.52 -21.17
CA PRO A 26 22.19 -11.93 -21.08
C PRO A 26 22.51 -12.44 -19.67
N ILE A 27 21.56 -13.16 -19.08
CA ILE A 27 21.80 -13.88 -17.82
C ILE A 27 22.72 -15.06 -18.14
N GLU A 28 23.89 -15.09 -17.52
CA GLU A 28 24.84 -16.18 -17.72
C GLU A 28 24.26 -17.48 -17.16
N LYS A 29 24.26 -18.58 -17.93
CA LYS A 29 23.63 -19.85 -17.54
C LYS A 29 24.09 -20.40 -16.19
N HIS A 30 25.32 -20.11 -15.78
CA HIS A 30 25.84 -20.56 -14.49
C HIS A 30 25.15 -19.85 -13.29
N VAL A 31 24.57 -18.67 -13.51
CA VAL A 31 23.86 -17.87 -12.49
C VAL A 31 22.57 -18.57 -12.06
N GLU A 32 21.92 -19.31 -12.96
CA GLU A 32 20.70 -20.09 -12.63
C GLU A 32 20.94 -21.15 -11.55
N GLN A 33 22.21 -21.52 -11.31
CA GLN A 33 22.60 -22.51 -10.31
C GLN A 33 23.09 -21.89 -8.99
N LEU A 34 23.31 -20.56 -8.96
CA LEU A 34 23.78 -19.89 -7.77
C LEU A 34 22.68 -19.83 -6.70
N SER A 35 23.06 -20.06 -5.46
CA SER A 35 22.17 -19.93 -4.30
C SER A 35 22.96 -19.48 -3.08
N GLY A 36 22.23 -19.07 -2.03
CA GLY A 36 22.85 -18.64 -0.77
C GLY A 36 23.82 -17.47 -0.92
N GLN A 37 24.95 -17.55 -0.21
CA GLN A 37 25.97 -16.50 -0.21
C GLN A 37 26.55 -16.24 -1.62
N ALA A 38 26.80 -17.29 -2.41
CA ALA A 38 27.39 -17.14 -3.75
C ALA A 38 26.48 -16.33 -4.70
N PHE A 39 25.15 -16.44 -4.53
CA PHE A 39 24.21 -15.62 -5.29
C PHE A 39 24.19 -14.16 -4.82
N VAL A 40 24.28 -13.93 -3.51
CA VAL A 40 24.38 -12.58 -2.93
C VAL A 40 25.65 -11.87 -3.35
N ASP A 41 26.80 -12.56 -3.33
CA ASP A 41 28.08 -12.03 -3.78
C ASP A 41 28.00 -11.61 -5.25
N TYR A 42 27.45 -12.49 -6.11
CA TYR A 42 27.21 -12.16 -7.52
C TYR A 42 26.34 -10.90 -7.71
N ILE A 43 25.25 -10.75 -6.94
CA ILE A 43 24.39 -9.56 -7.00
C ILE A 43 25.19 -8.30 -6.64
N ASN A 44 25.97 -8.34 -5.56
CA ASN A 44 26.74 -7.19 -5.08
C ASN A 44 27.91 -6.83 -6.00
N GLU A 45 28.45 -7.79 -6.76
CA GLU A 45 29.48 -7.55 -7.77
C GLU A 45 28.92 -6.90 -9.05
N ARG A 46 27.68 -7.22 -9.43
CA ARG A 46 27.09 -6.80 -10.72
C ARG A 46 26.37 -5.46 -10.67
N GLN A 47 25.99 -5.00 -9.49
CA GLN A 47 25.30 -3.73 -9.32
C GLN A 47 25.63 -3.08 -7.98
N SER A 48 25.54 -1.75 -7.93
CA SER A 48 25.81 -0.93 -6.73
C SER A 48 24.60 -0.09 -6.28
N PHE A 49 23.41 -0.38 -6.79
CA PHE A 49 22.15 0.32 -6.46
C PHE A 49 21.62 -0.06 -5.07
N PHE A 50 21.83 -1.31 -4.66
CA PHE A 50 21.49 -1.82 -3.34
C PHE A 50 22.51 -2.85 -2.88
N THR A 51 22.58 -3.10 -1.58
CA THR A 51 23.40 -4.16 -0.99
C THR A 51 22.51 -5.32 -0.60
N ALA A 52 22.80 -6.51 -1.11
CA ALA A 52 22.17 -7.76 -0.71
C ALA A 52 22.93 -8.40 0.46
N GLU A 53 22.21 -9.01 1.38
CA GLU A 53 22.75 -9.79 2.49
C GLU A 53 22.07 -11.16 2.51
N TYR A 54 22.85 -12.23 2.71
CA TYR A 54 22.31 -13.57 2.83
C TYR A 54 21.97 -13.91 4.28
N SER A 55 20.75 -14.39 4.51
CA SER A 55 20.38 -15.07 5.74
C SER A 55 19.48 -16.27 5.41
N PRO A 56 19.84 -17.50 5.82
CA PRO A 56 18.98 -18.67 5.62
C PRO A 56 17.65 -18.55 6.37
N GLU A 57 17.66 -17.89 7.53
CA GLU A 57 16.44 -17.58 8.27
C GLU A 57 15.55 -16.61 7.50
N ALA A 58 16.13 -15.60 6.85
CA ALA A 58 15.38 -14.64 6.03
C ALA A 58 14.72 -15.32 4.82
N GLU A 59 15.39 -16.27 4.17
CA GLU A 59 14.79 -17.00 3.04
C GLU A 59 13.57 -17.82 3.48
N ALA A 60 13.71 -18.62 4.54
CA ALA A 60 12.61 -19.41 5.09
C ALA A 60 11.47 -18.51 5.61
N PHE A 61 11.83 -17.40 6.25
CA PHE A 61 10.90 -16.40 6.75
C PHE A 61 10.08 -15.77 5.62
N VAL A 62 10.71 -15.36 4.53
CA VAL A 62 10.05 -14.71 3.38
C VAL A 62 9.16 -15.72 2.64
N LYS A 63 9.64 -16.95 2.38
CA LYS A 63 8.85 -18.00 1.72
C LYS A 63 7.56 -18.36 2.46
N ALA A 64 7.55 -18.28 3.80
CA ALA A 64 6.36 -18.55 4.60
C ALA A 64 5.29 -17.43 4.54
N ARG A 65 5.65 -16.23 4.05
CA ARG A 65 4.80 -15.02 4.06
C ARG A 65 4.31 -14.61 2.68
N ILE A 66 5.00 -15.00 1.61
CA ILE A 66 4.62 -14.61 0.26
C ILE A 66 3.35 -15.36 -0.16
N MET A 67 2.45 -14.62 -0.82
CA MET A 67 1.29 -15.21 -1.49
C MET A 67 1.70 -16.08 -2.68
N ASP A 68 0.87 -17.04 -3.07
CA ASP A 68 1.12 -17.88 -4.22
C ASP A 68 1.30 -17.02 -5.50
N PRO A 69 2.36 -17.26 -6.30
CA PRO A 69 2.62 -16.51 -7.52
C PRO A 69 1.49 -16.54 -8.56
N SER A 70 0.58 -17.53 -8.50
CA SER A 70 -0.61 -17.58 -9.36
C SER A 70 -1.55 -16.37 -9.19
N PHE A 71 -1.47 -15.65 -8.07
CA PHE A 71 -2.20 -14.40 -7.85
C PHE A 71 -1.51 -13.15 -8.44
N LEU A 72 -0.31 -13.29 -9.05
CA LEU A 72 0.35 -12.20 -9.75
C LEU A 72 -0.36 -11.94 -11.08
N VAL A 73 -1.06 -10.81 -11.16
CA VAL A 73 -1.78 -10.39 -12.36
C VAL A 73 -1.06 -9.21 -12.99
N LYS A 74 -0.86 -9.26 -14.31
CA LYS A 74 -0.45 -8.08 -15.07
C LYS A 74 -1.67 -7.15 -15.20
N PRO A 75 -1.60 -5.88 -14.77
CA PRO A 75 -2.73 -4.96 -14.91
C PRO A 75 -3.09 -4.81 -16.39
N LYS A 76 -4.40 -4.79 -16.67
CA LYS A 76 -4.87 -4.54 -18.04
C LYS A 76 -4.57 -3.08 -18.42
N LYS A 77 -4.28 -2.81 -19.70
CA LYS A 77 -3.91 -1.45 -20.14
C LYS A 77 -5.00 -0.42 -19.85
N GLU A 78 -6.26 -0.84 -19.88
CA GLU A 78 -7.46 -0.03 -19.64
C GLU A 78 -7.65 0.31 -18.14
N GLU A 79 -6.96 -0.41 -17.24
CA GLU A 79 -6.95 -0.17 -15.79
C GLU A 79 -5.89 0.86 -15.39
N VAL A 80 -4.96 1.19 -16.29
CA VAL A 80 -3.96 2.24 -16.06
C VAL A 80 -4.53 3.58 -16.52
N LEU A 81 -4.69 4.52 -15.59
CA LEU A 81 -4.98 5.90 -15.95
C LEU A 81 -3.73 6.49 -16.62
N THR A 82 -3.78 6.68 -17.94
CA THR A 82 -2.68 7.27 -18.71
C THR A 82 -2.71 8.79 -18.72
N ALA A 83 -3.84 9.38 -18.33
CA ALA A 83 -3.99 10.82 -18.33
C ALA A 83 -3.46 11.40 -17.02
N VAL A 84 -2.23 11.92 -17.08
CA VAL A 84 -1.70 12.84 -16.08
C VAL A 84 -2.26 14.21 -16.40
N TYR A 85 -3.09 14.76 -15.50
CA TYR A 85 -3.60 16.12 -15.61
C TYR A 85 -2.90 16.98 -14.56
N GLY A 86 -2.18 18.02 -14.95
CA GLY A 86 -1.51 18.93 -14.03
C GLY A 86 -0.15 19.39 -14.49
N GLU A 87 0.60 19.97 -13.55
CA GLU A 87 2.02 20.29 -13.70
C GLU A 87 2.88 19.02 -13.66
N ASP A 88 4.12 19.13 -14.12
CA ASP A 88 5.07 18.02 -14.06
C ASP A 88 5.24 17.54 -12.60
N PRO A 89 5.32 16.22 -12.37
CA PRO A 89 5.55 15.69 -11.03
C PRO A 89 6.89 16.21 -10.47
N PRO A 90 6.99 16.43 -9.15
CA PRO A 90 8.24 16.86 -8.55
C PRO A 90 9.32 15.79 -8.71
N GLU A 91 10.59 16.22 -8.72
CA GLU A 91 11.76 15.32 -8.80
C GLU A 91 11.77 14.26 -7.68
N SER A 92 11.26 14.62 -6.50
CA SER A 92 11.06 13.69 -5.38
C SER A 92 9.72 13.94 -4.69
N PHE A 93 9.10 12.86 -4.22
CA PHE A 93 7.84 12.92 -3.48
C PHE A 93 7.83 11.87 -2.36
N ASP A 94 7.47 12.32 -1.16
CA ASP A 94 7.22 11.45 -0.01
C ASP A 94 5.86 11.81 0.61
N ALA A 95 4.91 10.88 0.51
CA ALA A 95 3.56 11.06 1.04
C ALA A 95 3.55 11.34 2.56
N ARG A 96 4.54 10.84 3.31
CA ARG A 96 4.65 11.06 4.77
C ARG A 96 5.00 12.51 5.10
N THR A 97 5.76 13.16 4.23
CA THR A 97 6.13 14.58 4.35
C THR A 97 5.02 15.47 3.84
N HIS A 98 4.30 15.05 2.79
CA HIS A 98 3.23 15.83 2.19
C HIS A 98 1.93 15.82 3.02
N TRP A 99 1.61 14.70 3.67
CA TRP A 99 0.46 14.55 4.57
C TRP A 99 0.88 14.08 5.98
N PRO A 100 1.64 14.91 6.72
CA PRO A 100 2.23 14.51 8.00
C PRO A 100 1.19 14.23 9.09
N GLU A 101 -0.03 14.74 8.95
CA GLU A 101 -1.17 14.48 9.82
C GLU A 101 -1.80 13.10 9.64
N CYS A 102 -1.53 12.45 8.51
CA CYS A 102 -1.99 11.10 8.15
C CYS A 102 -0.97 10.04 8.55
N LYS A 103 -0.95 9.72 9.84
CA LYS A 103 0.03 8.78 10.44
C LYS A 103 -0.06 7.35 9.90
N SER A 104 -1.17 6.98 9.25
CA SER A 104 -1.32 5.68 8.59
C SER A 104 -0.26 5.47 7.50
N ILE A 105 0.14 6.53 6.78
CA ILE A 105 1.11 6.47 5.66
C ILE A 105 2.48 5.97 6.13
N GLY A 106 2.87 6.35 7.36
CA GLY A 106 4.11 5.90 7.97
C GLY A 106 3.99 4.58 8.74
N THR A 107 2.81 3.95 8.76
CA THR A 107 2.57 2.76 9.57
C THR A 107 2.97 1.49 8.84
N ILE A 108 3.99 0.80 9.35
CA ILE A 108 4.37 -0.53 8.89
C ILE A 108 3.44 -1.58 9.52
N ARG A 109 2.78 -2.37 8.67
CA ARG A 109 1.92 -3.50 9.05
C ARG A 109 2.67 -4.82 8.91
N ASP A 110 2.26 -5.82 9.69
CA ASP A 110 2.86 -7.16 9.67
C ASP A 110 1.77 -8.21 9.39
N GLN A 111 1.93 -8.94 8.28
CA GLN A 111 1.02 -10.00 7.84
C GLN A 111 1.27 -11.38 8.49
N SER A 112 2.23 -11.50 9.42
CA SER A 112 2.63 -12.77 10.02
C SER A 112 2.95 -13.85 8.96
N ALA A 113 2.92 -15.14 9.32
CA ALA A 113 3.08 -16.26 8.39
C ALA A 113 1.78 -16.56 7.61
N CYS A 114 1.30 -15.59 6.84
CA CYS A 114 0.10 -15.68 6.02
C CYS A 114 0.31 -14.89 4.72
N GLY A 115 -0.02 -15.46 3.56
CA GLY A 115 0.01 -14.81 2.23
C GLY A 115 -1.07 -13.75 2.02
N SER A 116 -1.33 -12.93 3.05
CA SER A 116 -2.38 -11.90 3.05
C SER A 116 -1.88 -10.52 2.65
N CYS A 117 -0.71 -10.42 2.01
CA CYS A 117 -0.16 -9.14 1.54
C CYS A 117 -1.17 -8.36 0.69
N TRP A 118 -1.98 -9.04 -0.13
CA TRP A 118 -3.03 -8.43 -0.93
C TRP A 118 -4.10 -7.70 -0.10
N ALA A 119 -4.45 -8.22 1.08
CA ALA A 119 -5.40 -7.60 1.99
C ALA A 119 -4.73 -6.53 2.86
N VAL A 120 -3.50 -6.79 3.33
CA VAL A 120 -2.72 -5.89 4.17
C VAL A 120 -2.31 -4.63 3.41
N SER A 121 -1.84 -4.75 2.17
CA SER A 121 -1.46 -3.61 1.33
C SER A 121 -2.69 -2.77 0.97
N SER A 122 -3.80 -3.39 0.59
CA SER A 122 -5.04 -2.68 0.27
C SER A 122 -5.59 -1.95 1.49
N ALA A 123 -5.69 -2.60 2.65
CA ALA A 123 -6.12 -1.94 3.89
C ALA A 123 -5.19 -0.77 4.29
N GLY A 124 -3.88 -0.91 4.06
CA GLY A 124 -2.90 0.16 4.25
C GLY A 124 -3.24 1.38 3.40
N ALA A 125 -3.27 1.19 2.07
CA ALA A 125 -3.57 2.26 1.12
C ALA A 125 -4.95 2.89 1.34
N MET A 126 -5.98 2.09 1.60
CA MET A 126 -7.33 2.59 1.92
C MET A 126 -7.34 3.49 3.16
N SER A 127 -6.55 3.16 4.19
CA SER A 127 -6.44 3.97 5.41
C SER A 127 -5.82 5.33 5.10
N ASP A 128 -4.78 5.33 4.27
CA ASP A 128 -4.07 6.53 3.82
C ASP A 128 -4.99 7.42 2.98
N GLU A 129 -5.64 6.83 1.98
CA GLU A 129 -6.58 7.51 1.10
C GLU A 129 -7.73 8.15 1.85
N ILE A 130 -8.33 7.47 2.84
CA ILE A 130 -9.39 8.05 3.67
C ILE A 130 -8.88 9.30 4.39
N CYS A 131 -7.67 9.27 4.92
CA CYS A 131 -7.08 10.43 5.59
C CYS A 131 -6.80 11.57 4.61
N VAL A 132 -6.12 11.28 3.50
CA VAL A 132 -5.74 12.27 2.49
C VAL A 132 -6.98 12.91 1.85
N GLN A 133 -7.94 12.11 1.39
CA GLN A 133 -9.14 12.60 0.69
C GLN A 133 -10.11 13.33 1.63
N SER A 134 -10.04 13.04 2.94
CA SER A 134 -10.79 13.79 3.96
C SER A 134 -10.05 15.01 4.49
N ASN A 135 -8.90 15.36 3.88
CA ASN A 135 -8.02 16.46 4.32
C ASN A 135 -7.67 16.35 5.81
N GLY A 136 -7.30 15.13 6.24
CA GLY A 136 -6.92 14.81 7.61
C GLY A 136 -8.06 14.72 8.61
N THR A 137 -9.33 14.91 8.22
CA THR A 137 -10.46 14.90 9.16
C THR A 137 -10.89 13.50 9.60
N LYS A 138 -10.63 12.47 8.78
CA LYS A 138 -10.88 11.06 9.11
C LYS A 138 -9.56 10.29 9.16
N LYS A 139 -9.18 9.79 10.34
CA LYS A 139 -7.91 9.08 10.55
C LYS A 139 -8.19 7.68 11.09
N VAL A 140 -8.51 6.75 10.19
CA VAL A 140 -8.92 5.40 10.56
C VAL A 140 -8.00 4.38 9.91
N MET A 141 -7.79 3.27 10.62
CA MET A 141 -7.08 2.12 10.09
C MET A 141 -8.12 1.11 9.62
N ILE A 142 -8.12 0.77 8.34
CA ILE A 142 -9.00 -0.25 7.76
C ILE A 142 -8.52 -1.65 8.16
N SER A 143 -9.47 -2.55 8.41
CA SER A 143 -9.21 -3.92 8.83
C SER A 143 -8.81 -4.82 7.67
N ASP A 144 -7.52 -5.14 7.65
CA ASP A 144 -6.94 -6.21 6.82
C ASP A 144 -7.53 -7.58 7.17
N THR A 145 -7.89 -7.85 8.43
CA THR A 145 -8.56 -9.11 8.82
C THR A 145 -9.99 -9.21 8.30
N ASP A 146 -10.72 -8.11 8.24
CA ASP A 146 -12.07 -8.12 7.68
C ASP A 146 -12.04 -8.44 6.18
N ILE A 147 -11.16 -7.78 5.43
CA ILE A 147 -10.91 -8.07 4.01
C ILE A 147 -10.48 -9.53 3.84
N LEU A 148 -9.46 -9.96 4.58
CA LEU A 148 -8.86 -11.30 4.50
C LEU A 148 -9.88 -12.41 4.76
N SER A 149 -10.76 -12.23 5.76
CA SER A 149 -11.65 -13.29 6.22
C SER A 149 -13.03 -13.25 5.57
N CYS A 150 -13.54 -12.08 5.18
CA CYS A 150 -14.93 -11.91 4.77
C CYS A 150 -15.14 -11.63 3.28
N CYS A 151 -14.11 -11.23 2.51
CA CYS A 151 -14.28 -11.07 1.06
C CYS A 151 -14.55 -12.41 0.34
N GLY A 152 -14.01 -13.51 0.89
CA GLY A 152 -14.21 -14.84 0.33
C GLY A 152 -13.52 -15.04 -1.01
N THR A 153 -14.06 -15.96 -1.81
CA THR A 153 -13.43 -16.47 -3.04
C THR A 153 -13.29 -15.43 -4.15
N GLU A 154 -14.07 -14.34 -4.08
CA GLU A 154 -13.96 -13.23 -5.04
C GLU A 154 -12.61 -12.50 -4.91
N CYS A 155 -12.07 -12.41 -3.70
CA CYS A 155 -10.74 -11.83 -3.50
C CYS A 155 -9.59 -12.81 -3.63
N GLY A 156 -9.85 -14.12 -3.68
CA GLY A 156 -8.84 -15.17 -3.76
C GLY A 156 -8.99 -16.24 -2.68
N ASP A 157 -7.87 -16.75 -2.20
CA ASP A 157 -7.80 -17.88 -1.25
C ASP A 157 -7.15 -17.49 0.09
N GLY A 158 -7.52 -16.30 0.59
CA GLY A 158 -7.14 -15.82 1.92
C GLY A 158 -5.63 -15.81 2.17
N CYS A 159 -5.15 -16.66 3.08
CA CYS A 159 -3.73 -16.79 3.42
C CYS A 159 -2.88 -17.50 2.36
N HIS A 160 -3.46 -18.04 1.29
CA HIS A 160 -2.70 -18.54 0.14
C HIS A 160 -2.44 -17.44 -0.89
N GLY A 161 -3.27 -16.41 -0.93
CA GLY A 161 -3.10 -15.28 -1.82
C GLY A 161 -4.44 -14.69 -2.25
N GLY A 162 -4.36 -13.58 -2.99
CA GLY A 162 -5.53 -12.86 -3.44
C GLY A 162 -5.19 -11.63 -4.26
N TRP A 163 -6.23 -10.96 -4.75
CA TRP A 163 -6.11 -9.85 -5.68
C TRP A 163 -6.40 -8.51 -5.00
N PRO A 164 -5.42 -7.58 -4.94
CA PRO A 164 -5.61 -6.29 -4.29
C PRO A 164 -6.79 -5.47 -4.82
N MET A 165 -7.07 -5.54 -6.12
CA MET A 165 -8.18 -4.81 -6.75
C MET A 165 -9.55 -5.34 -6.30
N GLU A 166 -9.68 -6.65 -6.08
CA GLU A 166 -10.92 -7.23 -5.57
C GLU A 166 -11.16 -6.82 -4.11
N ALA A 167 -10.10 -6.58 -3.32
CA ALA A 167 -10.24 -5.98 -1.99
C ALA A 167 -10.85 -4.57 -2.05
N TYR A 168 -10.47 -3.75 -3.03
CA TYR A 168 -11.08 -2.44 -3.26
C TYR A 168 -12.55 -2.56 -3.68
N ARG A 169 -12.89 -3.49 -4.57
CA ARG A 169 -14.28 -3.75 -4.97
C ARG A 169 -15.14 -4.29 -3.82
N TRP A 170 -14.56 -5.12 -2.96
CA TRP A 170 -15.20 -5.55 -1.71
C TRP A 170 -15.53 -4.36 -0.82
N MET A 171 -14.60 -3.43 -0.62
CA MET A 171 -14.85 -2.24 0.19
C MET A 171 -15.89 -1.30 -0.46
N GLU A 172 -15.99 -1.25 -1.78
CA GLU A 172 -17.04 -0.51 -2.48
C GLU A 172 -18.42 -1.14 -2.27
N ARG A 173 -18.54 -2.47 -2.37
CA ARG A 173 -19.82 -3.18 -2.33
C ARG A 173 -20.32 -3.46 -0.92
N ASP A 174 -19.46 -3.96 -0.05
CA ASP A 174 -19.83 -4.49 1.27
C ASP A 174 -19.38 -3.59 2.42
N GLY A 175 -18.39 -2.72 2.16
CA GLY A 175 -17.70 -1.93 3.17
C GLY A 175 -16.74 -2.76 4.01
N VAL A 176 -15.80 -2.08 4.67
CA VAL A 176 -14.80 -2.70 5.56
C VAL A 176 -14.75 -1.96 6.88
N VAL A 177 -14.71 -2.70 7.98
CA VAL A 177 -14.65 -2.12 9.32
C VAL A 177 -13.25 -1.62 9.70
N THR A 178 -13.15 -0.86 10.78
CA THR A 178 -11.86 -0.49 11.35
C THR A 178 -11.08 -1.70 11.88
N GLY A 179 -9.77 -1.63 11.77
CA GLY A 179 -8.84 -2.62 12.26
C GLY A 179 -7.57 -1.99 12.79
N GLY A 180 -6.47 -2.73 12.74
CA GLY A 180 -5.22 -2.31 13.32
C GLY A 180 -4.33 -3.49 13.65
N LYS A 181 -3.28 -3.24 14.43
CA LYS A 181 -2.29 -4.26 14.78
C LYS A 181 -2.93 -5.38 15.63
N TYR A 182 -2.29 -6.53 15.67
CA TYR A 182 -2.69 -7.63 16.54
C TYR A 182 -2.96 -7.14 17.99
N ARG A 183 -4.13 -7.50 18.55
CA ARG A 183 -4.63 -7.08 19.89
C ARG A 183 -4.86 -5.59 20.11
N GLN A 184 -4.85 -4.77 19.06
CA GLN A 184 -5.27 -3.37 19.17
C GLN A 184 -6.72 -3.30 19.68
N LYS A 185 -6.98 -2.50 20.72
CA LYS A 185 -8.25 -2.50 21.47
C LYS A 185 -9.29 -1.51 20.94
N ASP A 186 -8.84 -0.45 20.28
CA ASP A 186 -9.62 0.68 19.79
C ASP A 186 -10.00 0.52 18.32
N ALA A 187 -10.24 -0.71 17.87
CA ALA A 187 -10.67 -1.04 16.51
C ALA A 187 -11.73 -2.14 16.51
N CYS A 188 -12.55 -2.23 15.48
CA CYS A 188 -13.56 -3.28 15.39
C CYS A 188 -12.93 -4.68 15.22
N LYS A 189 -12.01 -4.83 14.25
CA LYS A 189 -11.34 -6.09 13.93
C LYS A 189 -9.81 -5.89 13.76
N PRO A 190 -9.03 -5.96 14.84
CA PRO A 190 -7.57 -5.97 14.76
C PRO A 190 -7.06 -7.20 14.00
N TYR A 191 -5.80 -7.16 13.55
CA TYR A 191 -5.20 -8.26 12.81
C TYR A 191 -5.31 -9.59 13.57
N ALA A 192 -5.68 -10.67 12.88
CA ALA A 192 -6.01 -11.95 13.52
C ALA A 192 -4.79 -12.68 14.10
N PHE A 193 -3.61 -12.47 13.51
CA PHE A 193 -2.40 -13.24 13.83
C PHE A 193 -1.40 -12.40 14.60
N TYR A 194 -0.71 -13.01 15.55
CA TYR A 194 0.40 -12.33 16.21
C TYR A 194 1.55 -12.14 15.20
N PRO A 195 2.27 -11.01 15.27
CA PRO A 195 3.43 -10.81 14.43
C PRO A 195 4.50 -11.86 14.78
N CYS A 196 5.12 -12.49 13.79
CA CYS A 196 6.06 -13.58 14.04
C CYS A 196 7.40 -13.30 13.37
N GLY A 197 8.48 -13.82 13.96
CA GLY A 197 9.87 -13.55 13.58
C GLY A 197 10.77 -13.45 14.81
N TYR A 198 12.10 -13.47 14.62
CA TYR A 198 13.03 -13.25 15.73
C TYR A 198 13.39 -11.77 15.82
N HIS A 199 12.82 -11.08 16.81
CA HIS A 199 13.15 -9.69 17.12
C HIS A 199 13.74 -9.65 18.54
N LYS A 200 15.05 -9.39 18.65
CA LYS A 200 15.68 -9.09 19.95
C LYS A 200 14.91 -7.91 20.54
N HIS A 201 14.19 -8.13 21.65
CA HIS A 201 13.43 -7.13 22.42
C HIS A 201 11.95 -6.88 22.07
N GLU A 202 11.29 -7.70 21.24
CA GLU A 202 9.84 -7.57 21.02
C GLU A 202 9.03 -8.75 21.57
N PRO A 203 8.32 -8.61 22.71
CA PRO A 203 7.69 -9.73 23.41
C PRO A 203 6.49 -10.35 22.68
N TYR A 204 5.95 -9.67 21.66
CA TYR A 204 4.82 -10.16 20.86
C TYR A 204 5.26 -10.97 19.64
N TYR A 205 6.56 -10.94 19.32
CA TYR A 205 7.12 -11.69 18.22
C TYR A 205 7.45 -13.12 18.67
N GLY A 206 6.64 -14.07 18.17
CA GLY A 206 6.82 -15.50 18.40
C GLY A 206 7.47 -16.22 17.23
N ARG A 207 7.76 -17.51 17.43
CA ARG A 207 8.17 -18.40 16.32
C ARG A 207 7.08 -18.42 15.26
N CYS A 208 7.44 -18.18 13.99
CA CYS A 208 6.49 -18.29 12.90
C CYS A 208 5.97 -19.73 12.76
N PRO A 209 4.64 -19.93 12.65
CA PRO A 209 4.13 -21.19 12.15
C PRO A 209 4.48 -21.36 10.67
N PHE A 210 4.27 -22.55 10.12
CA PHE A 210 4.49 -22.80 8.69
C PHE A 210 3.62 -21.89 7.82
N ARG A 211 2.31 -21.86 8.10
CA ARG A 211 1.32 -20.95 7.51
C ARG A 211 0.08 -20.91 8.40
N TRP A 212 -0.54 -19.75 8.54
CA TRP A 212 -1.84 -19.64 9.19
C TRP A 212 -2.98 -20.09 8.28
N PRO A 213 -3.99 -20.82 8.79
CA PRO A 213 -5.24 -20.97 8.07
C PRO A 213 -5.97 -19.62 7.98
N THR A 214 -6.67 -19.39 6.87
CA THR A 214 -7.51 -18.19 6.72
C THR A 214 -8.53 -18.11 7.86
N PRO A 215 -8.65 -16.98 8.58
CA PRO A 215 -9.62 -16.87 9.67
C PRO A 215 -11.04 -16.97 9.13
N THR A 216 -11.94 -17.61 9.88
CA THR A 216 -13.37 -17.62 9.53
C THR A 216 -13.94 -16.20 9.59
N CYS A 217 -14.69 -15.80 8.55
CA CYS A 217 -15.45 -14.55 8.59
C CYS A 217 -16.39 -14.52 9.79
N ARG A 218 -16.27 -13.49 10.64
CA ARG A 218 -17.23 -13.20 11.71
C ARG A 218 -17.69 -11.76 11.58
N LYS A 219 -18.93 -11.51 11.18
CA LYS A 219 -19.51 -10.16 11.05
C LYS A 219 -19.85 -9.53 12.41
N ARG A 220 -18.84 -9.37 13.26
CA ARG A 220 -18.92 -8.77 14.60
C ARG A 220 -17.59 -8.14 14.99
N CYS A 221 -17.64 -7.04 15.73
CA CYS A 221 -16.46 -6.43 16.33
C CYS A 221 -15.96 -7.20 17.55
N GLN A 222 -14.73 -6.92 17.98
CA GLN A 222 -14.18 -7.45 19.22
C GLN A 222 -14.95 -6.98 20.45
N ARG A 223 -14.88 -7.76 21.53
CA ARG A 223 -15.57 -7.45 22.77
C ARG A 223 -15.11 -6.11 23.33
N LYS A 224 -16.05 -5.29 23.83
CA LYS A 224 -15.85 -3.95 24.38
C LYS A 224 -15.60 -2.84 23.36
N TYR A 225 -15.53 -3.15 22.06
CA TYR A 225 -15.65 -2.12 21.03
C TYR A 225 -17.11 -1.62 21.00
N LYS A 226 -17.30 -0.29 20.97
CA LYS A 226 -18.61 0.33 21.22
C LYS A 226 -19.52 0.31 19.98
N THR A 227 -18.93 0.47 18.80
CA THR A 227 -19.64 0.52 17.53
C THR A 227 -19.94 -0.90 17.05
N SER A 228 -21.13 -1.14 16.48
CA SER A 228 -21.44 -2.44 15.88
C SER A 228 -20.66 -2.66 14.59
N TYR A 229 -20.61 -3.91 14.11
CA TYR A 229 -19.92 -4.24 12.87
C TYR A 229 -20.48 -3.52 11.65
N GLU A 230 -21.80 -3.39 11.55
CA GLU A 230 -22.42 -2.72 10.40
C GLU A 230 -22.26 -1.19 10.46
N GLU A 231 -22.28 -0.59 11.65
CA GLU A 231 -22.07 0.86 11.83
C GLU A 231 -20.62 1.28 11.64
N ASP A 232 -19.65 0.37 11.83
CA ASP A 232 -18.23 0.66 11.73
C ASP A 232 -17.67 0.53 10.29
N LYS A 233 -18.53 0.26 9.31
CA LYS A 233 -18.13 0.07 7.91
C LYS A 233 -17.77 1.37 7.22
N TYR A 234 -16.65 1.32 6.50
CA TYR A 234 -16.19 2.34 5.59
C TYR A 234 -16.31 1.82 4.15
N PHE A 235 -16.81 2.68 3.27
CA PHE A 235 -17.00 2.38 1.86
C PHE A 235 -16.08 3.26 1.03
N VAL A 236 -15.58 2.72 -0.08
CA VAL A 236 -14.87 3.50 -1.11
C VAL A 236 -15.77 3.66 -2.33
N ASN A 237 -15.49 4.69 -3.13
CA ASN A 237 -16.14 4.88 -4.41
C ASN A 237 -15.08 4.80 -5.51
N LEU A 238 -15.06 3.71 -6.28
CA LEU A 238 -14.08 3.48 -7.34
C LEU A 238 -14.38 4.33 -8.59
N ASN A 239 -15.55 4.98 -8.64
CA ASN A 239 -15.92 5.91 -9.73
C ASN A 239 -15.21 7.27 -9.64
N ILE A 240 -14.22 7.48 -8.77
CA ILE A 240 -13.35 8.67 -8.79
C ILE A 240 -12.58 8.81 -10.12
N ARG A 241 -12.61 7.79 -10.99
CA ARG A 241 -12.31 7.93 -12.43
C ARG A 241 -13.15 9.01 -13.17
N ILE A 242 -14.24 9.53 -12.59
CA ILE A 242 -15.13 10.53 -13.23
C ILE A 242 -15.01 11.94 -12.61
N LEU A 243 -14.51 12.11 -11.39
CA LEU A 243 -14.40 13.45 -10.78
C LEU A 243 -13.27 14.32 -11.36
N LEU A 244 -12.34 13.73 -12.13
CA LEU A 244 -11.33 14.48 -12.88
C LEU A 244 -11.89 15.21 -14.12
N ARG A 245 -13.18 15.05 -14.48
CA ARG A 245 -13.81 15.80 -15.60
C ARG A 245 -14.43 17.15 -15.20
N LYS A 246 -14.49 17.52 -13.92
CA LYS A 246 -15.15 18.77 -13.46
C LYS A 246 -14.24 19.80 -12.78
N TYR A 247 -12.93 19.58 -12.79
CA TYR A 247 -11.95 20.53 -12.23
C TYR A 247 -11.39 21.55 -13.23
N ASN A 248 -12.02 21.72 -14.39
CA ASN A 248 -11.82 22.89 -15.27
C ASN A 248 -13.00 23.84 -15.14
N GLY A 249 -12.94 24.79 -14.19
CA GLY A 249 -13.94 25.86 -14.12
C GLY A 249 -14.14 26.56 -12.78
N PHE A 250 -13.12 26.72 -11.92
CA PHE A 250 -13.20 27.69 -10.82
C PHE A 250 -12.39 28.94 -11.19
N ARG A 251 -13.02 29.83 -11.97
CA ARG A 251 -12.56 31.20 -12.17
C ARG A 251 -12.73 31.94 -10.85
N LYS A 252 -11.62 32.38 -10.23
CA LYS A 252 -11.63 33.19 -8.99
C LYS A 252 -12.26 34.57 -9.26
N ARG A 253 -13.17 34.95 -8.36
CA ARG A 253 -13.48 36.26 -7.77
C ARG A 253 -13.69 37.49 -8.67
N GLY A 254 -14.86 38.11 -8.50
CA GLY A 254 -15.03 39.57 -8.47
C GLY A 254 -16.11 40.11 -9.40
N GLU A 255 -17.35 40.21 -8.91
CA GLU A 255 -18.30 41.33 -9.17
C GLU A 255 -19.63 41.05 -8.47
N LEU A 256 -19.98 41.91 -7.51
CA LEU A 256 -21.35 42.14 -7.03
C LEU A 256 -21.91 43.30 -7.84
N PRO A 257 -23.12 43.19 -8.40
CA PRO A 257 -24.08 44.28 -8.20
C PRO A 257 -25.50 43.73 -7.98
N GLN A 258 -26.16 44.02 -6.85
CA GLN A 258 -26.98 45.23 -6.59
C GLN A 258 -28.44 44.78 -6.36
N MET A 259 -28.94 45.08 -5.16
CA MET A 259 -30.37 45.10 -4.84
C MET A 259 -31.09 46.13 -5.73
N GLY A 260 -32.11 45.68 -6.47
CA GLY A 260 -33.10 46.51 -7.14
C GLY A 260 -34.40 46.57 -6.35
N ARG A 261 -34.61 47.72 -5.69
CA ARG A 261 -35.81 48.23 -5.01
C ARG A 261 -37.19 47.75 -5.55
N GLY A 262 -38.01 47.26 -4.63
CA GLY A 262 -39.36 47.76 -4.31
C GLY A 262 -40.48 47.61 -5.34
N PHE A 263 -41.57 46.91 -4.97
CA PHE A 263 -42.91 47.50 -4.84
C PHE A 263 -43.84 46.57 -4.03
N ARG A 264 -44.66 47.19 -3.17
CA ARG A 264 -45.65 46.60 -2.26
C ARG A 264 -46.93 46.15 -2.98
N LYS A 265 -47.59 45.13 -2.41
CA LYS A 265 -49.03 44.97 -2.03
C LYS A 265 -49.44 43.50 -2.31
N ARG A 266 -49.65 42.64 -1.31
CA ARG A 266 -50.75 42.46 -0.34
C ARG A 266 -52.10 42.04 -0.97
N CYS A 267 -52.70 41.00 -0.35
CA CYS A 267 -54.06 40.41 -0.49
C CYS A 267 -54.21 39.39 -1.64
N SER A 268 -54.91 38.25 -1.52
CA SER A 268 -55.62 37.54 -0.44
C SER A 268 -55.89 36.10 -0.92
N SER A 269 -56.09 35.18 0.02
CA SER A 269 -56.79 33.89 -0.10
C SER A 269 -57.80 33.72 -1.24
N MET A 270 -57.67 32.62 -2.00
CA MET A 270 -58.65 31.52 -2.14
C MET A 270 -57.94 30.30 -2.71
#